data_AF-A0A176WIZ7-F1
#
_entry.id   AF-A0A176WIZ7-F1
#
_cell.length_a   1.000
_cell.length_b   1.000
_cell.length_c   1.000
_cell.angle_alpha   90.00
_cell.angle_beta   90.00
_cell.angle_gamma   90.00
#
_symmetry.space_group_name_H-M   'P 1'
#
loop_
_entity.id
_entity.type
_entity.pdbx_description
1 polymer ?
#
loop_
_entity_poly.entity_id
_entity_poly.type
_entity_poly.pdbx_seq_one_letter_code
_entity_poly.pdbx_strand_id
1 'polypeptide(L)'
;MGSALQPMFDEIVIGNRHHSLWCRDSQPSPSVQSGTEVLTTESAAAKADAAAWKAFAERVSGEWDGYGADFTFTGEPLELPSSVVPDAFRDWGVEIHDWQTMCPTLAVEESQDLSYRVIRLLPTVGCEADAATPYCNEERTFRVAKTYAFHAQGSYTAVWPGRGAQKNNPEPGRTGKIVVRDVADDGQWEVEHCLVTDDGPTRNRARVLQQFRLDRNVPVLKNITLYIEQWDGPFRNGESLGGCSTSGSGFATTPPLDVQALIGTWHADVFFAPGGQSSSSPKEFCPGGSSALQRTQVAGIVALPKGLWSSVTVSSQDSSSYIIEAGWMPSPDQCIVSTCEYLSSGDFKVCFIFATLLV
;
A
#
# COMPACT_ATOMS: atom_id res chain seq x y z
N MET A 1 -41.57 -25.21 -11.42
CA MET A 1 -40.94 -24.89 -10.12
C MET A 1 -39.46 -25.17 -10.24
N GLY A 2 -38.62 -24.17 -9.96
CA GLY A 2 -37.16 -24.27 -10.06
C GLY A 2 -36.53 -23.26 -11.02
N SER A 3 -36.70 -21.96 -10.77
CA SER A 3 -35.78 -20.95 -11.32
C SER A 3 -34.60 -20.82 -10.35
N ALA A 4 -33.42 -21.22 -10.80
CA ALA A 4 -32.18 -20.91 -10.11
C ALA A 4 -31.92 -19.39 -10.22
N LEU A 5 -31.89 -18.73 -9.08
CA LEU A 5 -31.39 -17.36 -8.93
C LEU A 5 -29.87 -17.38 -9.12
N GLN A 6 -29.37 -16.81 -10.21
CA GLN A 6 -27.97 -16.38 -10.30
C GLN A 6 -27.81 -15.13 -9.44
N PRO A 7 -26.75 -15.01 -8.62
CA PRO A 7 -26.42 -13.73 -8.00
C PRO A 7 -25.88 -12.78 -9.09
N MET A 8 -26.61 -11.69 -9.34
CA MET A 8 -26.09 -10.52 -10.04
C MET A 8 -25.02 -9.90 -9.14
N PHE A 9 -23.75 -10.06 -9.51
CA PHE A 9 -22.67 -9.21 -9.02
C PHE A 9 -22.59 -8.03 -9.98
N ASP A 10 -23.05 -6.86 -9.53
CA ASP A 10 -22.87 -5.61 -10.26
C ASP A 10 -21.38 -5.20 -10.20
N GLU A 11 -20.60 -5.65 -11.19
CA GLU A 11 -19.24 -5.14 -11.43
C GLU A 11 -19.33 -3.75 -12.09
N ILE A 12 -18.72 -2.73 -11.48
CA ILE A 12 -18.58 -1.42 -12.10
C ILE A 12 -17.47 -1.50 -13.15
N VAL A 13 -17.85 -1.37 -14.42
CA VAL A 13 -16.92 -0.98 -15.49
C VAL A 13 -16.50 0.46 -15.22
N ILE A 14 -15.20 0.70 -15.01
CA ILE A 14 -14.62 2.02 -14.75
C ILE A 14 -14.94 2.94 -15.96
N GLY A 15 -16.01 3.72 -15.83
CA GLY A 15 -16.62 4.45 -16.95
C GLY A 15 -16.64 5.97 -16.81
N ASN A 16 -16.22 6.54 -15.68
CA ASN A 16 -16.26 7.99 -15.52
C ASN A 16 -14.88 8.63 -15.70
N ARG A 17 -14.77 9.49 -16.72
CA ARG A 17 -13.63 10.38 -16.95
C ARG A 17 -13.58 11.41 -15.83
N HIS A 18 -12.67 11.25 -14.88
CA HIS A 18 -12.39 12.29 -13.88
C HIS A 18 -10.97 12.80 -14.07
N HIS A 19 -10.83 14.12 -14.10
CA HIS A 19 -9.55 14.81 -14.09
C HIS A 19 -8.74 14.42 -12.84
N SER A 20 -7.40 14.49 -12.93
CA SER A 20 -6.47 14.36 -11.81
C SER A 20 -7.07 14.99 -10.55
N LEU A 21 -7.22 14.19 -9.48
CA LEU A 21 -7.83 14.64 -8.21
C LEU A 21 -7.05 15.77 -7.55
N TRP A 22 -5.80 15.98 -7.97
CA TRP A 22 -4.94 17.09 -7.59
C TRP A 22 -4.64 17.96 -8.81
N CYS A 23 -4.90 19.27 -8.70
CA CYS A 23 -4.48 20.26 -9.68
C CYS A 23 -3.41 21.18 -9.07
N ARG A 24 -2.34 21.45 -9.83
CA ARG A 24 -1.38 22.50 -9.47
C ARG A 24 -2.01 23.87 -9.74
N ASP A 25 -1.82 24.80 -8.82
CA ASP A 25 -2.14 26.21 -9.10
C ASP A 25 -1.26 26.70 -10.26
N SER A 26 -1.89 27.02 -11.38
CA SER A 26 -1.20 27.53 -12.56
C SER A 26 -0.78 28.97 -12.34
N GLN A 27 0.45 29.19 -11.86
CA GLN A 27 1.18 30.45 -12.07
C GLN A 27 2.23 30.26 -13.18
N PRO A 28 2.38 31.23 -14.11
CA PRO A 28 3.35 31.13 -15.19
C PRO A 28 4.78 31.29 -14.64
N SER A 29 5.62 30.29 -14.84
CA SER A 29 7.07 30.40 -14.53
C SER A 29 7.81 31.13 -15.66
N PRO A 30 8.80 32.00 -15.35
CA PRO A 30 9.65 32.61 -16.36
C PRO A 30 10.70 31.61 -16.86
N SER A 31 10.93 31.61 -18.17
CA SER A 31 11.90 30.76 -18.85
C SER A 31 13.34 31.08 -18.44
N VAL A 32 14.07 30.10 -17.91
CA VAL A 32 15.53 30.17 -17.71
C VAL A 32 16.20 29.30 -18.76
N GLN A 33 17.03 29.90 -19.61
CA GLN A 33 17.98 29.17 -20.46
C GLN A 33 19.19 28.76 -19.62
N SER A 34 19.56 27.49 -19.65
CA SER A 34 20.82 26.99 -19.09
C SER A 34 21.68 26.45 -20.22
N GLY A 35 22.88 27.02 -20.37
CA GLY A 35 24.00 26.37 -21.05
C GLY A 35 24.70 25.44 -20.05
N THR A 36 24.97 24.20 -20.46
CA THR A 36 25.61 23.20 -19.60
C THR A 36 26.93 22.76 -20.21
N GLU A 37 28.02 22.96 -19.46
CA GLU A 37 29.26 22.20 -19.63
C GLU A 37 29.08 20.79 -19.06
N VAL A 38 29.42 19.79 -19.87
CA VAL A 38 29.26 18.37 -19.57
C VAL A 38 30.52 17.84 -18.91
N LEU A 39 30.51 17.60 -17.59
CA LEU A 39 31.51 16.78 -16.89
C LEU A 39 30.89 16.01 -15.70
N THR A 40 30.97 14.68 -15.77
CA THR A 40 30.83 13.67 -14.68
C THR A 40 29.53 13.61 -13.86
N THR A 41 28.38 13.39 -14.50
CA THR A 41 27.06 13.22 -13.85
C THR A 41 26.77 11.81 -13.33
N GLU A 42 27.28 10.75 -13.94
CA GLU A 42 26.92 9.36 -13.58
C GLU A 42 27.44 8.92 -12.19
N SER A 43 28.63 9.35 -11.79
CA SER A 43 29.22 8.96 -10.49
C SER A 43 28.54 9.65 -9.30
N ALA A 44 27.96 10.84 -9.50
CA ALA A 44 27.26 11.57 -8.45
C ALA A 44 25.84 11.03 -8.25
N ALA A 45 25.13 10.71 -9.34
CA ALA A 45 23.80 10.10 -9.29
C ALA A 45 23.82 8.72 -8.61
N ALA A 46 24.74 7.83 -9.00
CA ALA A 46 24.87 6.51 -8.38
C ALA A 46 25.21 6.57 -6.87
N LYS A 47 25.94 7.61 -6.43
CA LYS A 47 26.22 7.84 -5.00
C LYS A 47 25.00 8.37 -4.24
N ALA A 48 24.20 9.25 -4.87
CA ALA A 48 22.96 9.74 -4.31
C ALA A 48 21.95 8.59 -4.12
N ASP A 49 21.78 7.74 -5.13
CA ASP A 49 20.91 6.56 -5.07
C ASP A 49 21.34 5.59 -3.94
N ALA A 50 22.65 5.38 -3.76
CA ALA A 50 23.18 4.54 -2.69
C ALA A 50 22.93 5.13 -1.29
N ALA A 51 23.10 6.44 -1.12
CA ALA A 51 22.84 7.12 0.14
C ALA A 51 21.34 7.13 0.49
N ALA A 52 20.48 7.35 -0.51
CA ALA A 52 19.03 7.30 -0.35
C ALA A 52 18.54 5.89 -0.01
N TRP A 53 19.09 4.87 -0.68
CA TRP A 53 18.78 3.48 -0.36
C TRP A 53 19.20 3.13 1.06
N LYS A 54 20.38 3.56 1.50
CA LYS A 54 20.83 3.37 2.88
C LYS A 54 19.86 4.01 3.89
N ALA A 55 19.48 5.27 3.67
CA ALA A 55 18.51 5.96 4.53
C ALA A 55 17.15 5.24 4.55
N PHE A 56 16.67 4.81 3.38
CA PHE A 56 15.47 3.98 3.27
C PHE A 56 15.61 2.69 4.08
N ALA A 57 16.75 1.99 3.96
CA ALA A 57 16.98 0.73 4.64
C ALA A 57 16.99 0.86 6.17
N GLU A 58 17.64 1.90 6.70
CA GLU A 58 17.61 2.25 8.12
C GLU A 58 16.19 2.56 8.61
N ARG A 59 15.37 3.18 7.76
CA ARG A 59 14.00 3.57 8.09
C ARG A 59 13.02 2.39 8.13
N VAL A 60 13.10 1.48 7.16
CA VAL A 60 12.12 0.39 7.01
C VAL A 60 12.51 -0.91 7.72
N SER A 61 13.80 -1.13 7.99
CA SER A 61 14.27 -2.38 8.60
C SER A 61 13.88 -2.47 10.09
N GLY A 62 13.33 -3.61 10.48
CA GLY A 62 12.86 -3.84 11.84
C GLY A 62 11.72 -4.84 11.95
N GLU A 63 11.28 -5.04 13.18
CA GLU A 63 10.00 -5.65 13.51
C GLU A 63 8.92 -4.58 13.49
N TRP A 64 7.80 -4.91 12.85
CA TRP A 64 6.62 -4.05 12.75
C TRP A 64 5.43 -4.82 13.30
N ASP A 65 4.79 -4.31 14.35
CA ASP A 65 3.58 -4.90 14.93
C ASP A 65 2.36 -4.08 14.52
N GLY A 66 1.21 -4.73 14.38
CA GLY A 66 0.00 -4.03 13.98
C GLY A 66 -1.14 -4.95 13.60
N TYR A 67 -1.96 -4.45 12.69
CA TYR A 67 -3.14 -5.16 12.21
C TYR A 67 -3.27 -5.07 10.71
N GLY A 68 -3.98 -6.02 10.13
CA GLY A 68 -4.42 -5.94 8.75
C GLY A 68 -5.82 -6.46 8.54
N ALA A 69 -6.49 -5.94 7.52
CA ALA A 69 -7.85 -6.33 7.17
C ALA A 69 -8.06 -6.22 5.66
N ASP A 70 -8.96 -7.04 5.14
CA ASP A 70 -9.37 -7.02 3.74
C ASP A 70 -10.71 -6.30 3.60
N PHE A 71 -10.86 -5.53 2.53
CA PHE A 71 -12.04 -4.75 2.21
C PHE A 71 -12.48 -5.05 0.79
N THR A 72 -13.78 -4.98 0.57
CA THR A 72 -14.35 -4.96 -0.78
C THR A 72 -13.84 -3.75 -1.57
N PHE A 73 -14.04 -3.77 -2.90
CA PHE A 73 -13.72 -2.62 -3.75
C PHE A 73 -14.52 -1.36 -3.43
N THR A 74 -15.58 -1.45 -2.60
CA THR A 74 -16.37 -0.30 -2.13
C THR A 74 -15.99 0.16 -0.72
N GLY A 75 -15.03 -0.51 -0.06
CA GLY A 75 -14.55 -0.12 1.27
C GLY A 75 -15.29 -0.79 2.44
N GLU A 76 -16.18 -1.75 2.18
CA GLU A 76 -16.80 -2.55 3.24
C GLU A 76 -15.79 -3.60 3.75
N PRO A 77 -15.60 -3.76 5.07
CA PRO A 77 -14.68 -4.74 5.63
C PRO A 77 -15.16 -6.17 5.37
N LEU A 78 -14.22 -7.09 5.20
CA LEU A 78 -14.50 -8.52 5.02
C LEU A 78 -14.26 -9.29 6.31
N GLU A 79 -15.25 -10.05 6.75
CA GLU A 79 -15.13 -10.92 7.91
C GLU A 79 -14.09 -12.02 7.67
N LEU A 80 -13.33 -12.36 8.70
CA LEU A 80 -12.42 -13.49 8.68
C LEU A 80 -13.19 -14.80 8.48
N PRO A 81 -12.64 -15.77 7.72
CA PRO A 81 -13.31 -17.04 7.50
C PRO A 81 -13.62 -17.78 8.81
N SER A 82 -14.80 -18.40 8.90
CA SER A 82 -15.17 -19.20 10.08
C SER A 82 -14.13 -20.27 10.42
N SER A 83 -13.40 -20.81 9.44
CA SER A 83 -12.33 -21.78 9.66
C SER A 83 -11.17 -21.29 10.55
N VAL A 84 -11.02 -19.98 10.75
CA VAL A 84 -9.95 -19.38 11.58
C VAL A 84 -10.48 -18.67 12.83
N VAL A 85 -11.77 -18.37 12.89
CA VAL A 85 -12.40 -17.68 14.02
C VAL A 85 -12.89 -18.73 15.04
N PRO A 86 -12.43 -18.69 16.31
CA PRO A 86 -12.92 -19.58 17.36
C PRO A 86 -14.43 -19.53 17.55
N ASP A 87 -15.06 -20.68 17.83
CA ASP A 87 -16.52 -20.81 17.98
C ASP A 87 -17.10 -19.86 19.05
N ALA A 88 -16.33 -19.58 20.10
CA ALA A 88 -16.73 -18.66 21.17
C ALA A 88 -17.12 -17.25 20.67
N PHE A 89 -16.42 -16.71 19.67
CA PHE A 89 -16.81 -15.42 19.08
C PHE A 89 -18.17 -15.48 18.39
N ARG A 90 -18.50 -16.62 17.77
CA ARG A 90 -19.82 -16.82 17.14
C ARG A 90 -20.92 -16.97 18.18
N ASP A 91 -20.65 -17.71 19.26
CA ASP A 91 -21.58 -17.86 20.38
C ASP A 91 -21.91 -16.50 21.03
N TRP A 92 -20.97 -15.54 20.95
CA TRP A 92 -21.16 -14.16 21.42
C TRP A 92 -21.71 -13.21 20.36
N GLY A 93 -21.90 -13.66 19.12
CA GLY A 93 -22.33 -12.82 18.00
C GLY A 93 -21.32 -11.73 17.61
N VAL A 94 -20.02 -12.00 17.78
CA VAL A 94 -18.93 -11.07 17.47
C VAL A 94 -18.30 -11.47 16.14
N GLU A 95 -18.40 -10.60 15.15
CA GLU A 95 -17.73 -10.73 13.85
C GLU A 95 -16.29 -10.20 13.97
N ILE A 96 -15.32 -10.97 13.46
CA ILE A 96 -13.91 -10.60 13.47
C ILE A 96 -13.48 -10.27 12.05
N HIS A 97 -12.95 -9.07 11.84
CA HIS A 97 -12.53 -8.58 10.52
C HIS A 97 -11.01 -8.42 10.41
N ASP A 98 -10.32 -8.36 11.55
CA ASP A 98 -8.93 -7.93 11.63
C ASP A 98 -8.01 -9.10 11.98
N TRP A 99 -6.90 -9.17 11.27
CA TRP A 99 -5.74 -9.95 11.65
C TRP A 99 -4.87 -9.12 12.59
N GLN A 100 -4.41 -9.71 13.69
CA GLN A 100 -3.17 -9.24 14.30
C GLN A 100 -2.00 -9.66 13.40
N THR A 101 -1.05 -8.75 13.16
CA THR A 101 0.04 -8.95 12.22
C THR A 101 1.39 -8.55 12.77
N MET A 102 2.39 -9.39 12.53
CA MET A 102 3.81 -9.02 12.65
C MET A 102 4.42 -8.97 11.24
N CYS A 103 5.24 -7.96 10.96
CA CYS A 103 5.85 -7.75 9.65
C CYS A 103 7.36 -7.47 9.75
N PRO A 104 8.19 -8.48 10.12
CA PRO A 104 9.64 -8.38 10.00
C PRO A 104 10.02 -7.94 8.60
N THR A 105 10.73 -6.82 8.52
CA THR A 105 11.14 -6.14 7.29
C THR A 105 12.66 -5.96 7.31
N LEU A 106 13.31 -6.29 6.21
CA LEU A 106 14.76 -6.12 6.03
C LEU A 106 15.06 -5.56 4.65
N ALA A 107 15.70 -4.40 4.63
CA ALA A 107 16.32 -3.83 3.43
C ALA A 107 17.83 -4.01 3.52
N VAL A 108 18.41 -4.70 2.53
CA VAL A 108 19.86 -4.97 2.48
C VAL A 108 20.53 -3.89 1.65
N GLU A 109 21.54 -3.21 2.23
CA GLU A 109 22.24 -2.10 1.57
C GLU A 109 22.98 -2.58 0.31
N GLU A 110 23.74 -3.67 0.39
CA GLU A 110 24.62 -4.13 -0.68
C GLU A 110 23.87 -4.62 -1.90
N SER A 111 22.75 -5.31 -1.67
CA SER A 111 21.97 -5.92 -2.75
C SER A 111 20.80 -5.07 -3.21
N GLN A 112 20.59 -3.92 -2.58
CA GLN A 112 19.47 -3.02 -2.75
C GLN A 112 18.11 -3.72 -2.90
N ASP A 113 17.85 -4.63 -1.96
CA ASP A 113 16.66 -5.46 -1.96
C ASP A 113 15.90 -5.26 -0.65
N LEU A 114 14.58 -5.13 -0.75
CA LEU A 114 13.67 -5.14 0.38
C LEU A 114 13.00 -6.50 0.41
N SER A 115 13.02 -7.15 1.57
CA SER A 115 12.21 -8.32 1.85
C SER A 115 11.43 -8.12 3.14
N TYR A 116 10.22 -8.64 3.20
CA TYR A 116 9.45 -8.66 4.42
C TYR A 116 8.53 -9.88 4.46
N ARG A 117 8.07 -10.22 5.66
CA ARG A 117 7.16 -11.35 5.88
C ARG A 117 5.98 -10.89 6.73
N VAL A 118 4.78 -10.91 6.16
CA VAL A 118 3.54 -10.66 6.91
C VAL A 118 3.11 -11.95 7.59
N ILE A 119 3.18 -11.97 8.91
CA ILE A 119 2.73 -13.06 9.76
C ILE A 119 1.35 -12.68 10.30
N ARG A 120 0.30 -13.35 9.85
CA ARG A 120 -1.06 -13.17 10.38
C ARG A 120 -1.28 -14.17 11.51
N LEU A 121 -1.76 -13.70 12.66
CA LEU A 121 -2.02 -14.53 13.84
C LEU A 121 -3.50 -14.94 13.90
N LEU A 122 -3.77 -16.15 14.42
CA LEU A 122 -5.13 -16.60 14.68
C LEU A 122 -5.76 -15.74 15.80
N PRO A 123 -7.05 -15.37 15.69
CA PRO A 123 -7.80 -14.81 16.80
C PRO A 123 -7.83 -15.80 17.99
N THR A 124 -7.62 -15.28 19.20
CA THR A 124 -7.59 -16.08 20.44
C THR A 124 -8.66 -15.60 21.42
N VAL A 125 -9.04 -16.48 22.38
CA VAL A 125 -10.01 -16.18 23.44
C VAL A 125 -9.40 -16.48 24.81
N GLY A 126 -9.81 -15.72 25.84
CA GLY A 126 -9.43 -15.96 27.24
C GLY A 126 -7.98 -15.58 27.57
N CYS A 127 -7.47 -16.07 28.71
CA CYS A 127 -6.09 -15.83 29.18
C CYS A 127 -5.01 -16.50 28.30
N GLU A 128 -5.42 -17.27 27.28
CA GLU A 128 -4.55 -17.78 26.22
C GLU A 128 -4.24 -16.72 25.15
N ALA A 129 -4.70 -15.48 25.33
CA ALA A 129 -4.39 -14.34 24.45
C ALA A 129 -2.88 -14.03 24.29
N ASP A 130 -2.04 -14.58 25.17
CA ASP A 130 -0.58 -14.50 25.06
C ASP A 130 0.02 -15.54 24.10
N ALA A 131 -0.78 -16.51 23.62
CA ALA A 131 -0.37 -17.52 22.65
C ALA A 131 -0.53 -17.01 21.21
N ALA A 132 0.46 -16.26 20.73
CA ALA A 132 0.52 -15.86 19.32
C ALA A 132 0.70 -17.09 18.41
N THR A 133 -0.39 -17.52 17.75
CA THR A 133 -0.38 -18.68 16.84
C THR A 133 -0.39 -18.21 15.39
N PRO A 134 0.69 -18.42 14.61
CA PRO A 134 0.71 -18.07 13.19
C PRO A 134 -0.33 -18.85 12.39
N TYR A 135 -1.21 -18.13 11.70
CA TYR A 135 -2.10 -18.69 10.68
C TYR A 135 -1.40 -18.77 9.33
N CYS A 136 -0.83 -17.66 8.87
CA CYS A 136 -0.13 -17.62 7.59
C CYS A 136 1.08 -16.68 7.59
N ASN A 137 2.04 -17.01 6.72
CA ASN A 137 3.24 -16.25 6.45
C ASN A 137 3.25 -15.87 4.96
N GLU A 138 3.20 -14.58 4.67
CA GLU A 138 3.30 -14.07 3.29
C GLU A 138 4.62 -13.35 3.14
N GLU A 139 5.54 -13.94 2.38
CA GLU A 139 6.85 -13.36 2.10
C GLU A 139 6.82 -12.58 0.79
N ARG A 140 7.45 -11.41 0.80
CA ARG A 140 7.61 -10.56 -0.39
C ARG A 140 9.03 -10.05 -0.47
N THR A 141 9.52 -9.92 -1.70
CA THR A 141 10.85 -9.38 -2.02
C THR A 141 10.76 -8.50 -3.25
N PHE A 142 11.41 -7.34 -3.23
CA PHE A 142 11.46 -6.44 -4.39
C PHE A 142 12.08 -7.09 -5.64
N ARG A 143 12.86 -8.16 -5.50
CA ARG A 143 13.35 -8.96 -6.63
C ARG A 143 12.25 -9.54 -7.51
N VAL A 144 11.08 -9.84 -6.95
CA VAL A 144 9.94 -10.39 -7.71
C VAL A 144 8.89 -9.33 -8.05
N ALA A 145 9.05 -8.09 -7.57
CA ALA A 145 8.21 -6.99 -7.98
C ALA A 145 8.46 -6.68 -9.45
N LYS A 146 7.40 -6.38 -10.20
CA LYS A 146 7.50 -5.93 -11.60
C LYS A 146 8.20 -4.58 -11.68
N THR A 147 7.90 -3.70 -10.73
CA THR A 147 8.58 -2.43 -10.55
C THR A 147 8.33 -1.92 -9.14
N TYR A 148 9.21 -1.06 -8.67
CA TYR A 148 9.06 -0.40 -7.38
C TYR A 148 9.81 0.94 -7.38
N ALA A 149 9.35 1.82 -6.51
CA ALA A 149 9.99 3.09 -6.22
C ALA A 149 9.93 3.37 -4.72
N PHE A 150 10.92 4.07 -4.19
CA PHE A 150 11.07 4.31 -2.75
C PHE A 150 11.49 5.74 -2.46
N HIS A 151 11.14 6.21 -1.27
CA HIS A 151 11.59 7.48 -0.72
C HIS A 151 12.54 7.20 0.44
N ALA A 152 13.60 7.99 0.59
CA ALA A 152 14.58 7.82 1.67
C ALA A 152 13.98 7.79 3.09
N GLN A 153 12.77 8.34 3.28
CA GLN A 153 12.07 8.32 4.57
C GLN A 153 11.28 7.03 4.86
N GLY A 154 11.28 6.06 3.95
CA GLY A 154 10.71 4.72 4.17
C GLY A 154 9.42 4.42 3.40
N SER A 155 8.77 5.44 2.82
CA SER A 155 7.63 5.21 1.93
C SER A 155 8.06 4.54 0.63
N TYR A 156 7.20 3.68 0.07
CA TYR A 156 7.45 3.04 -1.21
C TYR A 156 6.16 2.71 -1.96
N THR A 157 6.30 2.42 -3.24
CA THR A 157 5.25 1.84 -4.07
C THR A 157 5.83 0.66 -4.84
N ALA A 158 5.12 -0.47 -4.86
CA ALA A 158 5.54 -1.68 -5.56
C ALA A 158 4.38 -2.28 -6.34
N VAL A 159 4.70 -2.85 -7.50
CA VAL A 159 3.74 -3.60 -8.33
C VAL A 159 4.11 -5.06 -8.31
N TRP A 160 3.18 -5.89 -7.85
CA TRP A 160 3.37 -7.31 -7.67
C TRP A 160 2.65 -8.09 -8.79
N PRO A 161 3.35 -9.01 -9.48
CA PRO A 161 2.71 -9.86 -10.48
C PRO A 161 1.88 -10.97 -9.82
N GLY A 162 0.84 -11.40 -10.52
CA GLY A 162 0.08 -12.62 -10.24
C GLY A 162 -0.71 -12.60 -8.94
N ARG A 163 -1.37 -13.73 -8.69
CA ARG A 163 -2.11 -14.01 -7.45
C ARG A 163 -1.20 -14.62 -6.39
N GLY A 164 -1.35 -14.18 -5.15
CA GLY A 164 -0.85 -14.92 -3.99
C GLY A 164 -1.64 -16.21 -3.77
N ALA A 165 -1.05 -17.37 -4.06
CA ALA A 165 -1.65 -18.68 -3.80
C ALA A 165 -1.24 -19.18 -2.41
N GLN A 166 -2.22 -19.49 -1.56
CA GLN A 166 -1.97 -20.12 -0.27
C GLN A 166 -1.57 -21.60 -0.47
N LYS A 167 -0.41 -21.98 0.07
CA LYS A 167 0.08 -23.36 0.14
C LYS A 167 0.35 -23.70 1.60
N ASN A 168 0.31 -24.98 1.97
CA ASN A 168 0.75 -25.38 3.31
C ASN A 168 2.23 -25.06 3.46
N ASN A 169 2.65 -24.59 4.66
CA ASN A 169 4.07 -24.36 4.90
C ASN A 169 4.83 -25.69 4.82
N PRO A 170 5.79 -25.85 3.90
CA PRO A 170 6.54 -27.09 3.75
C PRO A 170 7.65 -27.26 4.81
N GLU A 171 7.98 -26.21 5.58
CA GLU A 171 9.06 -26.25 6.58
C GLU A 171 8.68 -27.12 7.81
N PRO A 172 9.47 -28.16 8.14
CA PRO A 172 9.23 -28.98 9.32
C PRO A 172 9.25 -28.14 10.60
N GLY A 173 8.16 -28.18 11.39
CA GLY A 173 8.06 -27.47 12.66
C GLY A 173 7.47 -26.06 12.58
N ARG A 174 7.20 -25.51 11.39
CA ARG A 174 6.38 -24.30 11.25
C ARG A 174 4.95 -24.68 10.88
N THR A 175 4.00 -24.35 11.76
CA THR A 175 2.56 -24.45 11.48
C THR A 175 2.07 -23.24 10.69
N GLY A 176 1.08 -23.45 9.82
CA GLY A 176 0.41 -22.38 9.07
C GLY A 176 0.52 -22.50 7.55
N LYS A 177 -0.03 -21.52 6.85
CA LYS A 177 0.01 -21.39 5.38
C LYS A 177 1.14 -20.46 4.95
N ILE A 178 1.69 -20.68 3.76
CA ILE A 178 2.52 -19.70 3.06
C ILE A 178 1.75 -19.13 1.88
N VAL A 179 1.98 -17.86 1.55
CA VAL A 179 1.46 -17.28 0.30
C VAL A 179 2.60 -17.27 -0.71
N VAL A 180 2.47 -18.03 -1.79
CA VAL A 180 3.40 -18.05 -2.92
C VAL A 180 2.74 -17.31 -4.07
N ARG A 181 3.36 -16.22 -4.54
CA ARG A 181 2.92 -15.55 -5.76
C ARG A 181 3.44 -16.32 -6.96
N ASP A 182 2.57 -17.12 -7.56
CA ASP A 182 2.88 -17.74 -8.84
C ASP A 182 2.75 -16.64 -9.91
N VAL A 183 3.80 -16.42 -10.71
CA VAL A 183 3.84 -15.44 -11.82
C VAL A 183 2.98 -15.92 -13.01
N ALA A 184 1.87 -16.61 -12.73
CA ALA A 184 0.96 -17.05 -13.76
C ALA A 184 0.39 -15.82 -14.48
N ASP A 185 0.34 -15.87 -15.81
CA ASP A 185 -0.28 -14.84 -16.64
C ASP A 185 -1.81 -14.98 -16.61
N ASP A 186 -2.39 -14.87 -15.40
CA ASP A 186 -3.83 -14.94 -15.16
C ASP A 186 -4.50 -13.55 -15.20
N GLY A 187 -3.76 -12.53 -15.66
CA GLY A 187 -4.20 -11.16 -15.74
C GLY A 187 -4.41 -10.48 -14.39
N GLN A 188 -3.93 -11.05 -13.28
CA GLN A 188 -4.00 -10.43 -11.95
C GLN A 188 -2.68 -9.81 -11.53
N TRP A 189 -2.79 -8.72 -10.78
CA TRP A 189 -1.66 -7.97 -10.24
C TRP A 189 -2.12 -7.14 -9.05
N GLU A 190 -1.16 -6.63 -8.28
CA GLU A 190 -1.45 -5.81 -7.10
C GLU A 190 -0.53 -4.59 -7.06
N VAL A 191 -1.08 -3.44 -6.66
CA VAL A 191 -0.28 -2.26 -6.29
C VAL A 191 -0.25 -2.14 -4.79
N GLU A 192 0.94 -2.07 -4.23
CA GLU A 192 1.15 -1.76 -2.81
C GLU A 192 1.71 -0.35 -2.68
N HIS A 193 1.08 0.45 -1.84
CA HIS A 193 1.56 1.75 -1.39
C HIS A 193 1.87 1.65 0.10
N CYS A 194 3.14 1.82 0.48
CA CYS A 194 3.56 1.94 1.87
C CYS A 194 3.81 3.42 2.18
N LEU A 195 3.01 3.97 3.08
CA LEU A 195 3.00 5.37 3.48
C LEU A 195 3.56 5.43 4.89
N VAL A 196 4.74 6.02 5.04
CA VAL A 196 5.42 6.15 6.34
C VAL A 196 5.19 7.56 6.89
N THR A 197 4.89 7.63 8.18
CA THR A 197 4.92 8.89 8.92
C THR A 197 5.76 8.78 10.19
N ASP A 198 6.39 9.89 10.55
CA ASP A 198 7.14 10.10 11.78
C ASP A 198 6.34 10.92 12.82
N ASP A 199 5.04 11.15 12.59
CA ASP A 199 4.19 11.93 13.50
C ASP A 199 3.87 11.15 14.78
N GLY A 200 4.82 11.10 15.71
CA GLY A 200 4.63 10.44 16.99
C GLY A 200 5.92 9.98 17.67
N PRO A 201 5.81 9.31 18.83
CA PRO A 201 6.95 8.78 19.56
C PRO A 201 7.60 7.56 18.86
N THR A 202 6.87 6.95 17.92
CA THR A 202 7.26 5.74 17.20
C THR A 202 7.02 5.92 15.71
N ARG A 203 7.82 5.23 14.89
CA ARG A 203 7.62 5.19 13.44
C ARG A 203 6.35 4.40 13.12
N ASN A 204 5.49 4.95 12.29
CA ASN A 204 4.26 4.30 11.86
C ASN A 204 4.22 4.20 10.34
N ARG A 205 3.61 3.13 9.84
CA ARG A 205 3.34 2.99 8.41
C ARG A 205 1.96 2.41 8.17
N ALA A 206 1.35 2.86 7.09
CA ALA A 206 0.16 2.25 6.52
C ALA A 206 0.52 1.64 5.17
N ARG A 207 0.12 0.39 4.94
CA ARG A 207 0.25 -0.26 3.63
C ARG A 207 -1.14 -0.46 3.04
N VAL A 208 -1.35 0.11 1.86
CA VAL A 208 -2.59 0.00 1.09
C VAL A 208 -2.30 -0.83 -0.16
N LEU A 209 -2.93 -1.99 -0.25
CA LEU A 209 -2.72 -2.94 -1.32
C LEU A 209 -4.00 -3.05 -2.14
N GLN A 210 -3.94 -2.73 -3.43
CA GLN A 210 -5.08 -2.77 -4.35
C GLN A 210 -4.90 -3.93 -5.32
N GLN A 211 -5.78 -4.93 -5.26
CA GLN A 211 -5.72 -6.09 -6.16
C GLN A 211 -6.57 -5.87 -7.39
N PHE A 212 -5.99 -6.11 -8.56
CA PHE A 212 -6.62 -5.93 -9.85
C PHE A 212 -6.71 -7.25 -10.62
N ARG A 213 -7.75 -7.37 -11.44
CA ARG A 213 -7.76 -8.28 -12.60
C ARG A 213 -7.92 -7.47 -13.88
N LEU A 214 -7.43 -8.00 -14.98
CA LEU A 214 -7.83 -7.54 -16.30
C LEU A 214 -9.16 -8.18 -16.70
N ASP A 215 -10.15 -7.36 -17.02
CA ASP A 215 -11.37 -7.78 -17.71
C ASP A 215 -11.40 -7.12 -19.10
N ARG A 216 -11.27 -7.92 -20.16
CA ARG A 216 -11.15 -7.41 -21.55
C ARG A 216 -10.11 -6.28 -21.68
N ASN A 217 -8.96 -6.44 -21.02
CA ASN A 217 -7.85 -5.47 -20.93
C ASN A 217 -8.13 -4.19 -20.13
N VAL A 218 -9.25 -4.14 -19.39
CA VAL A 218 -9.55 -3.07 -18.44
C VAL A 218 -9.20 -3.54 -17.03
N PRO A 219 -8.35 -2.83 -16.27
CA PRO A 219 -8.14 -3.12 -14.87
C PRO A 219 -9.43 -2.97 -14.07
N VAL A 220 -9.77 -3.98 -13.30
CA VAL A 220 -10.92 -4.01 -12.38
C VAL A 220 -10.39 -4.26 -10.98
N LEU A 221 -10.62 -3.31 -10.07
CA LEU A 221 -10.30 -3.44 -8.65
C LEU A 221 -11.17 -4.55 -8.05
N LYS A 222 -10.56 -5.49 -7.34
CA LYS A 222 -11.24 -6.62 -6.70
C LYS A 222 -11.45 -6.41 -5.21
N ASN A 223 -10.38 -6.08 -4.51
CA ASN A 223 -10.39 -5.83 -3.07
C ASN A 223 -9.25 -4.85 -2.73
N ILE A 224 -9.27 -4.39 -1.49
CA ILE A 224 -8.24 -3.56 -0.90
C ILE A 224 -7.80 -4.23 0.40
N THR A 225 -6.50 -4.46 0.58
CA THR A 225 -5.94 -4.92 1.87
C THR A 225 -5.24 -3.76 2.54
N LEU A 226 -5.51 -3.57 3.83
CA LEU A 226 -4.84 -2.57 4.65
C LEU A 226 -3.97 -3.23 5.70
N TYR A 227 -2.80 -2.65 5.94
CA TYR A 227 -2.02 -2.88 7.16
C TYR A 227 -1.71 -1.56 7.82
N ILE A 228 -1.83 -1.52 9.15
CA ILE A 228 -1.45 -0.38 9.97
C ILE A 228 -0.48 -0.90 11.02
N GLU A 229 0.76 -0.42 10.93
CA GLU A 229 1.90 -1.04 11.58
C GLU A 229 2.74 0.02 12.28
N GLN A 230 3.17 -0.32 13.50
CA GLN A 230 4.07 0.48 14.32
C GLN A 230 5.41 -0.26 14.41
N TRP A 231 6.51 0.49 14.33
CA TRP A 231 7.84 -0.08 14.54
C TRP A 231 8.00 -0.53 16.00
N ASP A 232 8.30 -1.81 16.18
CA ASP A 232 8.45 -2.45 17.50
C ASP A 232 9.92 -2.58 17.91
N GLY A 233 10.81 -2.87 16.97
CA GLY A 233 12.20 -3.11 17.31
C GLY A 233 13.13 -3.42 16.15
N PRO A 234 14.43 -3.65 16.43
CA PRO A 234 15.39 -4.13 15.44
C PRO A 234 14.96 -5.48 14.84
N PHE A 235 15.35 -5.73 13.60
CA PHE A 235 15.00 -6.96 12.89
C PHE A 235 15.48 -8.21 13.64
N ARG A 236 14.56 -9.12 13.92
CA ARG A 236 14.78 -10.44 14.53
C ARG A 236 14.08 -11.54 13.75
N ASN A 237 13.71 -11.26 12.50
CA ASN A 237 13.01 -12.18 11.62
C ASN A 237 11.78 -12.83 12.28
N GLY A 238 11.02 -12.09 13.11
CA GLY A 238 9.85 -12.61 13.80
C GLY A 238 10.11 -13.75 14.79
N GLU A 239 11.30 -13.79 15.42
CA GLU A 239 11.63 -14.74 16.51
C GLU A 239 10.72 -14.59 17.75
N SER A 240 10.23 -13.37 17.99
CA SER A 240 9.27 -13.06 19.05
C SER A 240 8.02 -12.48 18.40
N LEU A 241 6.87 -13.10 18.66
CA LEU A 241 5.58 -12.59 18.20
C LEU A 241 4.96 -11.77 19.33
N GLY A 242 4.53 -10.55 19.03
CA GLY A 242 3.83 -9.70 20.00
C GLY A 242 2.55 -10.35 20.50
N GLY A 243 2.32 -10.28 21.81
CA GLY A 243 1.11 -10.79 22.46
C GLY A 243 0.10 -9.67 22.68
N CYS A 244 -1.12 -9.88 22.16
CA CYS A 244 -2.34 -9.14 22.49
C CYS A 244 -2.33 -7.63 22.18
N SER A 245 -2.73 -7.29 20.96
CA SER A 245 -3.03 -5.90 20.57
C SER A 245 -4.54 -5.67 20.31
N THR A 246 -5.33 -6.71 20.01
CA THR A 246 -6.77 -6.59 19.72
C THR A 246 -7.64 -6.35 20.96
N SER A 247 -7.74 -5.10 21.40
CA SER A 247 -8.79 -4.68 22.34
C SER A 247 -10.14 -4.50 21.61
N GLY A 248 -11.09 -5.41 21.84
CA GLY A 248 -12.55 -5.25 21.78
C GLY A 248 -13.27 -4.80 20.48
N SER A 249 -12.74 -3.85 19.72
CA SER A 249 -13.23 -3.43 18.41
C SER A 249 -12.06 -3.30 17.46
N GLY A 250 -11.94 -4.24 16.52
CA GLY A 250 -10.86 -4.21 15.54
C GLY A 250 -10.99 -3.03 14.56
N PHE A 251 -9.86 -2.60 13.99
CA PHE A 251 -9.78 -1.31 13.30
C PHE A 251 -10.65 -1.24 12.04
N ALA A 252 -10.89 -2.37 11.38
CA ALA A 252 -11.64 -2.47 10.13
C ALA A 252 -13.10 -1.99 10.26
N THR A 253 -13.66 -2.05 11.46
CA THR A 253 -15.05 -1.62 11.75
C THR A 253 -15.14 -0.19 12.30
N THR A 254 -14.01 0.49 12.46
CA THR A 254 -14.01 1.90 12.87
C THR A 254 -14.51 2.80 11.74
N PRO A 255 -15.07 3.99 12.04
CA PRO A 255 -15.61 4.87 11.01
C PRO A 255 -14.58 5.16 9.90
N PRO A 256 -14.99 5.05 8.62
CA PRO A 256 -14.12 5.39 7.51
C PRO A 256 -13.82 6.90 7.48
N LEU A 257 -12.77 7.28 6.77
CA LEU A 257 -12.41 8.68 6.51
C LEU A 257 -13.61 9.47 6.00
N ASP A 258 -13.87 10.64 6.59
CA ASP A 258 -14.73 11.64 5.95
C ASP A 258 -13.98 12.22 4.75
N VAL A 259 -14.31 11.73 3.55
CA VAL A 259 -13.66 12.16 2.31
C VAL A 259 -13.80 13.65 2.06
N GLN A 260 -14.81 14.33 2.63
CA GLN A 260 -14.95 15.79 2.48
C GLN A 260 -13.78 16.54 3.13
N ALA A 261 -13.14 15.97 4.15
CA ALA A 261 -11.94 16.55 4.76
C ALA A 261 -10.75 16.64 3.79
N LEU A 262 -10.76 15.88 2.68
CA LEU A 262 -9.73 15.95 1.66
C LEU A 262 -9.87 17.18 0.75
N ILE A 263 -11.06 17.82 0.69
CA ILE A 263 -11.27 19.01 -0.15
C ILE A 263 -10.56 20.21 0.46
N GLY A 264 -9.74 20.88 -0.34
CA GLY A 264 -9.00 22.06 0.10
C GLY A 264 -7.74 22.31 -0.70
N THR A 265 -6.98 23.30 -0.24
CA THR A 265 -5.64 23.62 -0.77
C THR A 265 -4.60 23.08 0.20
N TRP A 266 -3.71 22.26 -0.34
CA TRP A 266 -2.65 21.59 0.38
C TRP A 266 -1.30 22.13 -0.09
N HIS A 267 -0.42 22.51 0.83
CA HIS A 267 0.97 22.76 0.51
C HIS A 267 1.70 21.43 0.47
N ALA A 268 2.29 21.07 -0.67
CA ALA A 268 2.82 19.75 -0.89
C ALA A 268 4.24 19.73 -1.43
N ASP A 269 5.06 18.86 -0.86
CA ASP A 269 6.31 18.41 -1.47
C ASP A 269 6.01 17.23 -2.38
N VAL A 270 6.30 17.42 -3.67
CA VAL A 270 6.00 16.43 -4.70
C VAL A 270 7.28 15.73 -5.09
N PHE A 271 7.25 14.41 -5.19
CA PHE A 271 8.36 13.58 -5.63
C PHE A 271 7.92 12.65 -6.75
N PHE A 272 8.81 12.31 -7.67
CA PHE A 272 8.50 11.47 -8.82
C PHE A 272 9.59 10.44 -9.05
N ALA A 273 9.20 9.23 -9.42
CA ALA A 273 10.12 8.21 -9.89
C ALA A 273 10.19 8.27 -11.42
N PRO A 274 11.38 8.18 -12.03
CA PRO A 274 11.49 8.14 -13.48
C PRO A 274 10.76 6.91 -14.05
N GLY A 275 9.83 7.18 -14.96
CA GLY A 275 9.20 6.14 -15.78
C GLY A 275 10.22 5.51 -16.72
N GLY A 276 10.08 4.22 -17.03
CA GLY A 276 10.97 3.49 -17.92
C GLY A 276 10.96 1.99 -17.67
N GLN A 277 11.42 1.23 -18.69
CA GLN A 277 11.34 -0.23 -18.77
C GLN A 277 11.70 -0.91 -17.45
N SER A 278 11.00 -2.01 -17.17
CA SER A 278 11.18 -2.93 -16.04
C SER A 278 12.67 -3.21 -15.74
N SER A 279 13.30 -2.36 -14.93
CA SER A 279 14.61 -2.63 -14.35
C SER A 279 14.38 -3.23 -12.97
N SER A 280 15.13 -4.28 -12.65
CA SER A 280 15.14 -4.90 -11.32
C SER A 280 15.89 -4.04 -10.28
N SER A 281 16.08 -2.75 -10.56
CA SER A 281 16.83 -1.82 -9.72
C SER A 281 15.87 -0.89 -8.98
N PRO A 282 16.18 -0.51 -7.74
CA PRO A 282 15.40 0.49 -7.04
C PRO A 282 15.34 1.82 -7.78
N LYS A 283 14.17 2.45 -7.77
CA LYS A 283 13.98 3.81 -8.27
C LYS A 283 13.74 4.74 -7.09
N GLU A 284 14.66 5.64 -6.83
CA GLU A 284 14.43 6.70 -5.84
C GLU A 284 13.38 7.68 -6.37
N PHE A 285 12.51 8.13 -5.48
CA PHE A 285 11.64 9.28 -5.71
C PHE A 285 12.46 10.57 -5.69
N CYS A 286 12.63 11.19 -6.86
CA CYS A 286 13.34 12.46 -6.99
C CYS A 286 12.43 13.64 -6.61
N PRO A 287 12.95 14.69 -5.94
CA PRO A 287 12.19 15.89 -5.65
C PRO A 287 11.70 16.60 -6.93
N GLY A 288 10.40 16.83 -7.02
CA GLY A 288 9.70 17.61 -8.06
C GLY A 288 9.32 19.03 -7.64
N GLY A 289 9.75 19.44 -6.45
CA GLY A 289 9.51 20.75 -5.85
C GLY A 289 8.24 20.83 -5.01
N SER A 290 8.12 21.93 -4.28
CA SER A 290 6.95 22.23 -3.45
C SER A 290 5.91 23.02 -4.24
N SER A 291 4.62 22.71 -4.06
CA SER A 291 3.52 23.36 -4.78
C SER A 291 2.24 23.38 -3.95
N ALA A 292 1.41 24.39 -4.16
CA ALA A 292 0.03 24.34 -3.69
C ALA A 292 -0.78 23.42 -4.63
N LEU A 293 -1.33 22.35 -4.06
CA LEU A 293 -2.19 21.40 -4.75
C LEU A 293 -3.62 21.59 -4.26
N GLN A 294 -4.54 21.71 -5.19
CA GLN A 294 -5.95 21.81 -4.89
C GLN A 294 -6.64 20.48 -5.13
N ARG A 295 -7.41 20.02 -4.13
CA ARG A 295 -8.35 18.89 -4.26
C ARG A 295 -9.78 19.44 -4.23
N THR A 296 -10.48 19.32 -5.34
CA THR A 296 -11.81 19.93 -5.56
C THR A 296 -12.95 18.93 -5.59
N GLN A 297 -12.66 17.64 -5.75
CA GLN A 297 -13.66 16.58 -5.82
C GLN A 297 -13.15 15.32 -5.11
N VAL A 298 -14.10 14.53 -4.64
CA VAL A 298 -13.86 13.28 -3.89
C VAL A 298 -14.64 12.10 -4.49
N ALA A 299 -15.23 12.31 -5.68
CA ALA A 299 -15.94 11.26 -6.40
C ALA A 299 -14.99 10.13 -6.81
N GLY A 300 -15.40 8.88 -6.58
CA GLY A 300 -14.59 7.69 -6.88
C GLY A 300 -13.55 7.33 -5.83
N ILE A 301 -13.49 8.07 -4.70
CA ILE A 301 -12.67 7.69 -3.55
C ILE A 301 -13.40 6.64 -2.73
N VAL A 302 -12.71 5.54 -2.46
CA VAL A 302 -13.10 4.54 -1.47
C VAL A 302 -12.57 4.99 -0.11
N ALA A 303 -13.48 5.42 0.76
CA ALA A 303 -13.16 5.82 2.12
C ALA A 303 -12.83 4.58 2.96
N LEU A 304 -11.74 4.62 3.71
CA LEU A 304 -11.28 3.50 4.52
C LEU A 304 -11.03 3.94 5.96
N PRO A 305 -11.02 3.02 6.93
CA PRO A 305 -10.73 3.32 8.33
C PRO A 305 -9.37 4.00 8.53
N LYS A 306 -9.20 4.64 9.71
CA LYS A 306 -7.91 5.20 10.16
C LYS A 306 -7.32 6.27 9.23
N GLY A 307 -8.20 7.04 8.59
CA GLY A 307 -7.82 8.14 7.72
C GLY A 307 -7.24 7.69 6.37
N LEU A 308 -7.43 6.43 6.00
CA LEU A 308 -6.93 5.89 4.73
C LEU A 308 -7.97 6.05 3.62
N TRP A 309 -7.48 6.03 2.38
CA TRP A 309 -8.34 5.93 1.22
C TRP A 309 -7.64 5.27 0.04
N SER A 310 -8.45 4.86 -0.93
CA SER A 310 -8.01 4.35 -2.21
C SER A 310 -8.84 4.99 -3.32
N SER A 311 -8.25 5.20 -4.50
CA SER A 311 -9.02 5.52 -5.70
C SER A 311 -8.35 4.97 -6.95
N VAL A 312 -9.17 4.74 -7.97
CA VAL A 312 -8.74 4.31 -9.30
C VAL A 312 -9.49 5.15 -10.32
N THR A 313 -8.76 5.84 -11.18
CA THR A 313 -9.34 6.73 -12.20
C THR A 313 -8.67 6.50 -13.54
N VAL A 314 -9.35 6.85 -14.64
CA VAL A 314 -8.73 6.88 -15.97
C VAL A 314 -7.93 8.17 -16.09
N SER A 315 -6.71 8.10 -16.60
CA SER A 315 -5.88 9.29 -16.79
C SER A 315 -6.54 10.27 -17.74
N SER A 316 -6.50 11.56 -17.39
CA SER A 316 -6.98 12.63 -18.26
C SER A 316 -6.05 12.91 -19.43
N GLN A 317 -4.79 12.48 -19.34
CA GLN A 317 -3.78 12.69 -20.39
C GLN A 317 -3.78 11.55 -21.42
N ASP A 318 -4.09 10.33 -20.98
CA ASP A 318 -4.14 9.15 -21.83
C ASP A 318 -5.29 8.23 -21.40
N SER A 319 -6.33 8.12 -22.22
CA SER A 319 -7.48 7.25 -21.93
C SER A 319 -7.14 5.75 -21.87
N SER A 320 -5.90 5.37 -22.23
CA SER A 320 -5.38 4.00 -22.12
C SER A 320 -4.56 3.76 -20.85
N SER A 321 -4.46 4.75 -19.96
CA SER A 321 -3.80 4.62 -18.67
C SER A 321 -4.73 4.88 -17.48
N TYR A 322 -4.34 4.31 -16.34
CA TYR A 322 -5.11 4.35 -15.11
C TYR A 322 -4.26 4.94 -14.00
N ILE A 323 -4.81 5.88 -13.25
CA ILE A 323 -4.20 6.45 -12.05
C ILE A 323 -4.73 5.68 -10.85
N ILE A 324 -3.82 5.05 -10.13
CA ILE A 324 -4.06 4.29 -8.92
C ILE A 324 -3.49 5.11 -7.78
N GLU A 325 -4.37 5.53 -6.87
CA GLU A 325 -4.03 6.37 -5.73
C GLU A 325 -4.35 5.64 -4.44
N ALA A 326 -3.43 5.77 -3.48
CA ALA A 326 -3.70 5.51 -2.08
C ALA A 326 -3.20 6.69 -1.26
N GLY A 327 -3.85 6.97 -0.14
CA GLY A 327 -3.37 7.98 0.77
C GLY A 327 -3.76 7.75 2.21
N TRP A 328 -3.13 8.53 3.07
CA TRP A 328 -3.28 8.48 4.51
C TRP A 328 -3.30 9.90 5.08
N MET A 329 -4.33 10.18 5.88
CA MET A 329 -4.51 11.43 6.61
C MET A 329 -4.42 11.12 8.11
N PRO A 330 -3.20 11.08 8.69
CA PRO A 330 -3.00 10.74 10.11
C PRO A 330 -3.56 11.83 11.05
N SER A 331 -3.63 13.08 10.59
CA SER A 331 -4.24 14.21 11.27
C SER A 331 -5.00 15.10 10.28
N PRO A 332 -5.95 15.95 10.73
CA PRO A 332 -6.76 16.78 9.83
C PRO A 332 -5.96 17.74 8.94
N ASP A 333 -4.72 18.05 9.30
CA ASP A 333 -3.84 19.00 8.63
C ASP A 333 -2.68 18.35 7.88
N GLN A 334 -2.55 17.02 7.91
CA GLN A 334 -1.46 16.31 7.25
C GLN A 334 -1.99 15.16 6.41
N CYS A 335 -1.48 15.04 5.19
CA CYS A 335 -1.76 13.91 4.34
C CYS A 335 -0.54 13.44 3.57
N ILE A 336 -0.51 12.16 3.30
CA ILE A 336 0.49 11.50 2.47
C ILE A 336 -0.26 10.80 1.36
N VAL A 337 0.14 11.04 0.12
CA VAL A 337 -0.53 10.49 -1.06
C VAL A 337 0.50 9.84 -1.97
N SER A 338 0.17 8.66 -2.45
CA SER A 338 0.94 7.95 -3.45
C SER A 338 0.05 7.70 -4.66
N THR A 339 0.55 8.06 -5.83
CA THR A 339 -0.14 7.89 -7.11
C THR A 339 0.76 7.13 -8.07
N CYS A 340 0.19 6.16 -8.76
CA CYS A 340 0.84 5.33 -9.75
C CYS A 340 0.02 5.35 -11.03
N GLU A 341 0.62 5.72 -12.16
CA GLU A 341 -0.01 5.62 -13.48
C GLU A 341 0.39 4.28 -14.11
N TYR A 342 -0.59 3.41 -14.34
CA TYR A 342 -0.41 2.15 -15.04
C TYR A 342 -0.77 2.31 -16.52
N LEU A 343 0.21 2.06 -17.39
CA LEU A 343 -0.01 1.99 -18.84
C LEU A 343 -0.35 0.56 -19.25
N SER A 344 -1.12 0.42 -20.34
CA SER A 344 -1.34 -0.88 -21.01
C SER A 344 -0.03 -1.53 -21.49
N SER A 345 1.04 -0.75 -21.71
CA SER A 345 2.40 -1.27 -21.98
C SER A 345 3.03 -1.97 -20.78
N GLY A 346 2.46 -1.81 -19.59
CA GLY A 346 3.01 -2.31 -18.35
C GLY A 346 4.08 -1.42 -17.72
N ASP A 347 4.35 -0.25 -18.31
CA ASP A 347 5.17 0.79 -17.70
C ASP A 347 4.39 1.52 -16.61
N PHE A 348 5.13 2.02 -15.63
CA PHE A 348 4.58 2.79 -14.52
C PHE A 348 5.31 4.10 -14.34
N LYS A 349 4.55 5.15 -14.08
CA LYS A 349 5.06 6.41 -13.52
C LYS A 349 4.51 6.52 -12.11
N VAL A 350 5.34 6.95 -11.18
CA VAL A 350 4.91 7.05 -9.78
C VAL A 350 5.22 8.44 -9.27
N CYS A 351 4.25 9.05 -8.60
CA CYS A 351 4.36 10.32 -7.93
C CYS A 351 3.94 10.16 -6.48
N PHE A 352 4.75 10.70 -5.59
CA PHE A 352 4.52 10.69 -4.15
C PHE A 352 4.38 12.13 -3.66
N ILE A 353 3.46 12.37 -2.74
CA ILE A 353 3.08 13.70 -2.30
C ILE A 353 2.99 13.67 -0.78
N PHE A 354 3.76 14.53 -0.12
CA PHE A 354 3.58 14.85 1.29
C PHE A 354 2.92 16.22 1.34
N ALA A 355 1.78 16.35 2.02
CA ALA A 355 1.07 17.62 2.02
C ALA A 355 0.51 18.00 3.38
N THR A 356 0.42 19.32 3.60
CA THR A 356 -0.14 19.94 4.79
C THR A 356 -1.24 20.91 4.39
N LEU A 357 -2.36 20.94 5.12
CA LEU A 357 -3.50 21.79 4.81
C LEU A 357 -3.20 23.27 5.10
N LEU A 358 -3.57 24.17 4.18
CA LEU A 358 -3.56 25.61 4.44
C LEU A 358 -4.88 26.01 5.10
N VAL A 359 -4.80 26.61 6.29
CA VAL A 359 -5.95 27.15 7.05
C VAL A 359 -6.20 28.61 6.71
#